data_AF-A0A7H4LVV1-F1
#
_entry.id   AF-A0A7H4LVV1-F1
#
_cell.length_a   1.000
_cell.length_b   1.000
_cell.length_c   1.000
_cell.angle_alpha   90.00
_cell.angle_beta   90.00
_cell.angle_gamma   90.00
#
_symmetry.space_group_name_H-M   'P 1'
#
loop_
_entity.id
_entity.type
_entity.pdbx_description
1 polymer ?
#
loop_
_entity_poly.entity_id
_entity_poly.type
_entity_poly.pdbx_seq_one_letter_code
_entity_poly.pdbx_strand_id
1 'polypeptide(L)'
;MDWGPAGIQNQTGNVAISYISGYYQDVIGFDFWGNANIKLGHTVGQSEILYYDYDCGEPGKFSPCEKSYMSVSVAALKLNLGDAGTNFKLAAGYTPINSGTVKSSWGLNPHAFRGFDSALTLDKLRLTYAWADRFKNDWSRDFKPMTTAWHQNNAAGLDDNGKTIKAGAIIDYIHTVGAVYNFGSTVLDVGYGEGKGYRRNWQAQVERHDTLTKDVSLQSKLFYQGARYIEDLSKIKDPATEYYVGVGFNLSHDNTVWSLGYSQNYAPNTGDYNFRLTPWANSDKRDYQPTLSQLEDFNVSGARAVRFGVSYNFADLNLPELTLGGAGTYGWHVVSDVSKTGSARKYDGNMVSFDLSARYLVADGMAKGLSFTLLPALFRATDSNYKTDRNDVKFIVGYSINIF
;
A
#
# COMPACT_ATOMS: atom_id res chain seq x y z
N MET A 1 35.72 7.59 8.34
CA MET A 1 34.60 7.17 7.48
C MET A 1 33.49 8.16 7.74
N ASP A 2 33.37 9.14 6.85
CA ASP A 2 32.28 10.12 6.89
C ASP A 2 31.02 9.39 6.45
N TRP A 3 30.13 9.13 7.40
CA TRP A 3 28.80 8.64 7.09
C TRP A 3 28.07 9.85 6.50
N GLY A 4 27.71 9.78 5.21
CA GLY A 4 26.94 10.82 4.54
C GLY A 4 25.64 11.18 5.31
N PRO A 5 24.89 12.19 4.85
CA PRO A 5 23.72 12.71 5.57
C PRO A 5 22.85 11.56 6.09
N ALA A 6 22.64 11.53 7.41
CA ALA A 6 22.09 10.37 8.10
C ALA A 6 20.77 9.92 7.45
N GLY A 7 20.76 8.69 6.90
CA GLY A 7 19.55 8.08 6.37
C GLY A 7 18.46 7.94 7.45
N ILE A 8 17.23 7.67 7.03
CA ILE A 8 16.11 7.43 7.95
C ILE A 8 16.49 6.27 8.88
N GLN A 9 16.32 6.48 10.18
CA GLN A 9 16.59 5.48 11.22
C GLN A 9 15.41 5.45 12.18
N ASN A 10 14.94 4.26 12.51
CA ASN A 10 13.83 4.10 13.44
C ASN A 10 13.95 2.79 14.23
N GLN A 11 13.64 2.84 15.51
CA GLN A 11 13.46 1.69 16.38
C GLN A 11 12.12 1.85 17.11
N THR A 12 11.17 0.99 16.78
CA THR A 12 9.79 1.08 17.29
C THR A 12 9.32 -0.27 17.80
N GLY A 13 8.66 -0.27 18.95
CA GLY A 13 7.82 -1.37 19.42
C GLY A 13 6.36 -1.10 19.07
N ASN A 14 5.66 -2.09 18.53
CA ASN A 14 4.20 -2.02 18.33
C ASN A 14 3.52 -3.01 19.28
N VAL A 15 2.47 -2.54 19.94
CA VAL A 15 1.53 -3.39 20.67
C VAL A 15 0.14 -3.10 20.10
N ALA A 16 -0.53 -4.12 19.58
CA ALA A 16 -1.86 -3.99 19.01
C ALA A 16 -2.82 -5.04 19.59
N ILE A 17 -4.08 -4.64 19.73
CA ILE A 17 -5.20 -5.51 20.09
C ILE A 17 -6.19 -5.44 18.93
N SER A 18 -6.49 -6.61 18.39
CA SER A 18 -7.52 -6.79 17.36
C SER A 18 -8.64 -7.64 17.95
N TYR A 19 -9.87 -7.16 17.81
CA TYR A 19 -11.07 -7.91 18.14
C TYR A 19 -11.98 -7.90 16.91
N ILE A 20 -12.19 -9.08 16.32
CA ILE A 20 -13.06 -9.27 15.17
C ILE A 20 -14.22 -10.14 15.64
N SER A 21 -15.39 -9.55 15.88
CA SER A 21 -16.51 -10.34 16.41
C SER A 21 -17.12 -11.24 15.34
N GLY A 22 -17.76 -12.32 15.77
CA GLY A 22 -18.83 -12.96 15.00
C GLY A 22 -20.06 -12.05 14.88
N TYR A 23 -21.14 -12.57 14.29
CA TYR A 23 -22.41 -11.84 14.20
C TYR A 23 -23.38 -12.32 15.29
N TYR A 24 -23.82 -11.41 16.15
CA TYR A 24 -24.92 -11.64 17.08
C TYR A 24 -26.22 -11.85 16.28
N GLN A 25 -26.90 -12.96 16.57
CA GLN A 25 -28.10 -13.40 15.84
C GLN A 25 -27.88 -13.45 14.32
N ASP A 26 -26.65 -13.78 13.88
CA ASP A 26 -26.22 -13.81 12.48
C ASP A 26 -26.32 -12.48 11.71
N VAL A 27 -26.66 -11.38 12.40
CA VAL A 27 -26.99 -10.09 11.78
C VAL A 27 -25.97 -9.01 12.10
N ILE A 28 -25.65 -8.76 13.37
CA ILE A 28 -24.87 -7.58 13.77
C ILE A 28 -23.58 -7.96 14.48
N GLY A 29 -22.47 -7.32 14.13
CA GLY A 29 -21.17 -7.52 14.77
C GLY A 29 -20.45 -6.21 15.03
N PHE A 30 -19.27 -6.31 15.63
CA PHE A 30 -18.40 -5.19 15.94
C PHE A 30 -16.93 -5.59 15.76
N ASP A 31 -16.18 -4.75 15.05
CA ASP A 31 -14.74 -4.89 14.90
C ASP A 31 -14.00 -3.74 15.57
N PHE A 32 -12.88 -4.07 16.21
CA PHE A 32 -12.02 -3.12 16.88
C PHE A 32 -10.54 -3.41 16.63
N TRP A 33 -9.78 -2.37 16.41
CA TRP A 33 -8.32 -2.40 16.37
C TRP A 33 -7.76 -1.19 17.11
N GLY A 34 -7.09 -1.45 18.22
CA GLY A 34 -6.36 -0.44 18.99
C GLY A 34 -4.87 -0.76 19.01
N ASN A 35 -4.03 0.26 18.97
CA ASN A 35 -2.58 0.08 18.96
C ASN A 35 -1.83 1.15 19.74
N ALA A 36 -0.60 0.82 20.12
CA ALA A 36 0.43 1.72 20.60
C ALA A 36 1.70 1.49 19.77
N ASN A 37 2.22 2.54 19.14
CA ASN A 37 3.55 2.55 18.55
C ASN A 37 4.47 3.32 19.50
N ILE A 38 5.49 2.65 20.01
CA ILE A 38 6.38 3.11 21.06
C ILE A 38 7.77 3.32 20.46
N LYS A 39 8.25 4.56 20.48
CA LYS A 39 9.62 4.91 20.14
C LYS A 39 10.58 4.30 21.17
N LEU A 40 11.47 3.41 20.73
CA LEU A 40 12.43 2.71 21.60
C LEU A 40 13.81 3.36 21.63
N GLY A 41 14.14 4.15 20.60
CA GLY A 41 15.46 4.75 20.45
C GLY A 41 15.43 6.07 19.69
N HIS A 42 16.61 6.51 19.27
CA HIS A 42 16.76 7.68 18.43
C HIS A 42 16.11 7.45 17.05
N THR A 43 15.49 8.49 16.51
CA THR A 43 14.80 8.44 15.21
C THR A 43 15.28 9.59 14.34
N VAL A 44 15.51 9.32 13.05
CA VAL A 44 15.93 10.33 12.07
C VAL A 44 14.95 10.29 10.90
N GLY A 45 14.50 11.48 10.48
CA GLY A 45 13.61 11.65 9.34
C GLY A 45 12.16 11.26 9.64
N GLN A 46 11.41 11.02 8.57
CA GLN A 46 10.00 10.66 8.57
C GLN A 46 9.88 9.18 8.16
N SER A 47 9.86 8.27 9.15
CA SER A 47 9.95 6.81 8.94
C SER A 47 8.66 6.13 8.48
N GLU A 48 7.55 6.85 8.52
CA GLU A 48 6.20 6.36 8.23
C GLU A 48 5.81 5.22 9.18
N ILE A 49 6.27 5.29 10.44
CA ILE A 49 5.98 4.31 11.50
C ILE A 49 5.45 5.01 12.75
N LEU A 50 6.11 6.09 13.18
CA LEU A 50 5.75 6.87 14.35
C LEU A 50 4.96 8.13 13.98
N TYR A 51 4.31 8.73 14.96
CA TYR A 51 3.55 9.95 14.75
C TYR A 51 4.48 11.13 14.45
N TYR A 52 4.20 11.84 13.36
CA TYR A 52 4.86 13.11 13.04
C TYR A 52 4.23 14.24 13.83
N ASP A 53 4.98 14.73 14.81
CA ASP A 53 4.67 15.97 15.50
C ASP A 53 5.34 17.12 14.76
N TYR A 54 4.53 18.02 14.20
CA TYR A 54 5.02 19.18 13.44
C TYR A 54 5.30 20.39 14.33
N ASP A 55 4.95 20.32 15.63
CA ASP A 55 5.10 21.41 16.59
C ASP A 55 6.33 21.26 17.49
N CYS A 56 7.03 20.12 17.41
CA CYS A 56 8.17 19.84 18.29
C CYS A 56 9.51 20.39 17.80
N GLY A 57 9.59 20.82 16.53
CA GLY A 57 10.76 21.43 15.94
C GLY A 57 10.84 22.93 16.23
N GLU A 58 11.61 23.65 15.40
CA GLU A 58 11.65 25.11 15.47
C GLU A 58 10.29 25.72 15.10
N PRO A 59 9.74 26.66 15.89
CA PRO A 59 8.46 27.28 15.60
C PRO A 59 8.41 27.89 14.19
N GLY A 60 7.39 27.51 13.42
CA GLY A 60 7.18 28.00 12.04
C GLY A 60 8.09 27.36 10.99
N LYS A 61 8.98 26.45 11.35
CA LYS A 61 9.84 25.70 10.42
C LYS A 61 9.29 24.29 10.21
N PHE A 62 9.47 23.78 8.99
CA PHE A 62 9.19 22.38 8.69
C PHE A 62 10.29 21.49 9.26
N SER A 63 10.12 21.10 10.53
CA SER A 63 11.06 20.23 11.26
C SER A 63 10.28 19.23 12.13
N PRO A 64 9.51 18.31 11.53
CA PRO A 64 8.75 17.35 12.31
C PRO A 64 9.68 16.36 13.02
N CYS A 65 9.30 15.96 14.23
CA CYS A 65 9.93 14.86 14.95
C CYS A 65 8.98 13.69 15.13
N GLU A 66 9.55 12.50 15.28
CA GLU A 66 8.78 11.28 15.52
C GLU A 66 8.53 11.05 17.01
N LYS A 67 7.26 10.80 17.36
CA LYS A 67 6.80 10.50 18.72
C LYS A 67 6.03 9.19 18.80
N SER A 68 6.11 8.56 19.98
CA SER A 68 5.21 7.48 20.36
C SER A 68 3.75 7.96 20.31
N TYR A 69 2.83 7.07 19.95
CA TYR A 69 1.42 7.39 19.93
C TYR A 69 0.56 6.14 20.16
N MET A 70 -0.68 6.38 20.58
CA MET A 70 -1.72 5.36 20.66
C MET A 70 -2.86 5.76 19.75
N SER A 71 -3.51 4.80 19.09
CA SER A 71 -4.65 5.10 18.24
C SER A 71 -5.64 3.95 18.15
N VAL A 72 -6.86 4.28 17.73
CA VAL A 72 -7.86 3.30 17.30
C VAL A 72 -7.93 3.39 15.78
N SER A 73 -7.58 2.32 15.08
CA SER A 73 -7.67 2.24 13.61
C SER A 73 -9.01 1.71 13.16
N VAL A 74 -9.56 0.74 13.88
CA VAL A 74 -10.85 0.14 13.53
C VAL A 74 -11.78 0.24 14.73
N ALA A 75 -12.99 0.70 14.48
CA ALA A 75 -14.12 0.71 15.39
C ALA A 75 -15.37 0.76 14.50
N ALA A 76 -15.82 -0.42 14.09
CA ALA A 76 -16.83 -0.57 13.05
C ALA A 76 -17.96 -1.46 13.50
N LEU A 77 -19.20 -1.04 13.24
CA LEU A 77 -20.36 -1.92 13.30
C LEU A 77 -20.48 -2.69 12.00
N LYS A 78 -20.70 -3.99 12.10
CA LYS A 78 -20.90 -4.88 10.96
C LYS A 78 -22.34 -5.33 10.88
N LEU A 79 -22.83 -5.45 9.66
CA LEU A 79 -24.12 -6.01 9.33
C LEU A 79 -23.92 -7.15 8.33
N ASN A 80 -24.65 -8.24 8.51
CA ASN A 80 -24.75 -9.36 7.58
C ASN A 80 -26.23 -9.73 7.44
N LEU A 81 -26.78 -9.67 6.24
CA LEU A 81 -28.18 -9.99 5.97
C LEU A 81 -28.25 -11.01 4.85
N GLY A 82 -29.03 -12.07 5.04
CA GLY A 82 -29.19 -13.15 4.07
C GLY A 82 -28.24 -14.33 4.31
N ASP A 83 -28.36 -15.33 3.45
CA ASP A 83 -27.69 -16.62 3.61
C ASP A 83 -26.33 -16.65 2.92
N ALA A 84 -25.52 -17.65 3.27
CA ALA A 84 -24.25 -17.87 2.59
C ALA A 84 -24.45 -18.02 1.07
N GLY A 85 -23.73 -17.21 0.29
CA GLY A 85 -23.87 -17.16 -1.17
C GLY A 85 -24.99 -16.22 -1.66
N THR A 86 -25.85 -15.66 -0.81
CA THR A 86 -26.79 -14.59 -1.18
C THR A 86 -26.98 -13.67 0.02
N ASN A 87 -25.97 -12.83 0.27
CA ASN A 87 -25.97 -11.95 1.43
C ASN A 87 -25.43 -10.55 1.14
N PHE A 88 -25.95 -9.61 1.93
CA PHE A 88 -25.45 -8.25 2.02
C PHE A 88 -24.60 -8.10 3.28
N LYS A 89 -23.37 -7.61 3.13
CA LYS A 89 -22.47 -7.25 4.21
C LYS A 89 -22.20 -5.75 4.18
N LEU A 90 -22.10 -5.13 5.35
CA LEU A 90 -21.73 -3.73 5.54
C LEU A 90 -20.84 -3.62 6.77
N ALA A 91 -19.78 -2.83 6.70
CA ALA A 91 -19.03 -2.34 7.85
C ALA A 91 -19.08 -0.81 7.84
N ALA A 92 -19.46 -0.18 8.95
CA ALA A 92 -19.61 1.26 9.06
C ALA A 92 -18.99 1.81 10.35
N GLY A 93 -18.37 2.99 10.28
CA GLY A 93 -17.66 3.63 11.38
C GLY A 93 -16.22 3.95 10.97
N TYR A 94 -15.26 3.53 11.78
CA TYR A 94 -13.84 3.52 11.42
C TYR A 94 -13.50 2.15 10.86
N THR A 95 -13.42 2.03 9.54
CA THR A 95 -13.30 0.75 8.85
C THR A 95 -12.26 0.84 7.73
N PRO A 96 -11.50 -0.22 7.46
CA PRO A 96 -10.83 -0.39 6.19
C PRO A 96 -11.87 -0.42 5.04
N ILE A 97 -11.46 0.04 3.86
CA ILE A 97 -12.20 -0.10 2.60
C ILE A 97 -11.39 -1.01 1.66
N ASN A 98 -12.05 -2.02 1.08
CA ASN A 98 -11.49 -2.98 0.13
C ASN A 98 -12.45 -3.21 -1.05
N SER A 99 -12.90 -2.11 -1.67
CA SER A 99 -13.96 -2.10 -2.69
C SER A 99 -13.60 -1.24 -3.90
N GLY A 100 -13.91 -1.76 -5.09
CA GLY A 100 -13.59 -1.13 -6.37
C GLY A 100 -12.13 -0.69 -6.46
N THR A 101 -11.87 0.59 -6.74
CA THR A 101 -10.51 1.12 -6.90
C THR A 101 -9.76 1.41 -5.60
N VAL A 102 -10.40 1.23 -4.44
CA VAL A 102 -9.79 1.48 -3.12
C VAL A 102 -9.48 0.16 -2.44
N LYS A 103 -8.28 0.08 -1.86
CA LYS A 103 -7.87 -1.02 -0.99
C LYS A 103 -7.03 -0.47 0.15
N SER A 104 -7.26 -0.94 1.36
CA SER A 104 -6.55 -0.47 2.54
C SER A 104 -5.19 -1.16 2.63
N SER A 105 -4.11 -0.38 2.76
CA SER A 105 -2.79 -0.90 3.12
C SER A 105 -2.72 -1.30 4.59
N TRP A 106 -1.69 -2.10 4.85
CA TRP A 106 -1.28 -2.51 6.17
C TRP A 106 0.23 -2.29 6.27
N GLY A 107 0.64 -1.39 7.16
CA GLY A 107 2.01 -1.35 7.66
C GLY A 107 2.04 -2.03 9.01
N LEU A 108 2.37 -1.29 10.07
CA LEU A 108 2.25 -1.81 11.45
C LEU A 108 0.80 -1.86 11.93
N ASN A 109 -0.05 -0.99 11.39
CA ASN A 109 -1.47 -0.91 11.72
C ASN A 109 -2.30 -0.78 10.44
N PRO A 110 -3.61 -1.09 10.48
CA PRO A 110 -4.46 -0.92 9.32
C PRO A 110 -4.66 0.55 8.99
N HIS A 111 -4.59 0.86 7.70
CA HIS A 111 -5.19 2.07 7.16
C HIS A 111 -6.71 1.97 7.29
N ALA A 112 -7.34 3.09 7.64
CA ALA A 112 -8.77 3.11 7.87
C ALA A 112 -9.42 4.41 7.43
N PHE A 113 -10.73 4.33 7.24
CA PHE A 113 -11.57 5.43 6.80
C PHE A 113 -12.69 5.67 7.78
N ARG A 114 -13.15 6.92 7.88
CA ARG A 114 -14.47 7.21 8.45
C ARG A 114 -15.48 7.11 7.33
N GLY A 115 -16.35 6.12 7.41
CA GLY A 115 -17.30 5.84 6.33
C GLY A 115 -17.87 4.43 6.44
N PHE A 116 -18.14 3.83 5.29
CA PHE A 116 -18.59 2.45 5.22
C PHE A 116 -18.05 1.72 3.97
N ASP A 117 -18.00 0.40 4.09
CA ASP A 117 -17.74 -0.53 3.00
C ASP A 117 -18.84 -1.59 2.96
N SER A 118 -19.39 -1.87 1.79
CA SER A 118 -20.53 -2.77 1.61
C SER A 118 -20.32 -3.71 0.43
N ALA A 119 -20.89 -4.91 0.54
CA ALA A 119 -20.85 -5.94 -0.48
C ALA A 119 -22.17 -6.71 -0.54
N LEU A 120 -22.75 -6.83 -1.74
CA LEU A 120 -23.82 -7.78 -2.05
C LEU A 120 -23.21 -8.96 -2.80
N THR A 121 -23.31 -10.16 -2.22
CA THR A 121 -22.89 -11.42 -2.83
C THR A 121 -24.10 -12.12 -3.42
N LEU A 122 -24.00 -12.57 -4.66
CA LEU A 122 -24.96 -13.37 -5.42
C LEU A 122 -24.19 -14.53 -6.08
N ASP A 123 -24.09 -15.64 -5.36
CA ASP A 123 -23.24 -16.81 -5.66
C ASP A 123 -21.80 -16.38 -5.97
N LYS A 124 -21.41 -16.43 -7.25
CA LYS A 124 -20.07 -16.10 -7.75
C LYS A 124 -19.85 -14.61 -7.98
N LEU A 125 -20.90 -13.79 -8.00
CA LEU A 125 -20.84 -12.36 -8.22
C LEU A 125 -20.87 -11.62 -6.88
N ARG A 126 -19.92 -10.71 -6.66
CA ARG A 126 -19.91 -9.79 -5.52
C ARG A 126 -19.87 -8.36 -6.02
N LEU A 127 -20.94 -7.61 -5.79
CA LEU A 127 -21.03 -6.18 -6.05
C LEU A 127 -20.64 -5.40 -4.81
N THR A 128 -19.81 -4.39 -4.93
CA THR A 128 -19.34 -3.62 -3.77
C THR A 128 -19.54 -2.13 -3.94
N TYR A 129 -19.75 -1.43 -2.83
CA TYR A 129 -19.81 0.02 -2.77
C TYR A 129 -19.26 0.52 -1.45
N ALA A 130 -18.40 1.54 -1.50
CA ALA A 130 -17.86 2.19 -0.32
C ALA A 130 -17.84 3.71 -0.47
N TRP A 131 -17.93 4.39 0.66
CA TRP A 131 -17.88 5.85 0.77
C TRP A 131 -17.12 6.24 2.04
N ALA A 132 -16.32 7.30 1.98
CA ALA A 132 -15.63 7.86 3.13
C ALA A 132 -15.29 9.34 2.96
N ASP A 133 -15.22 10.07 4.06
CA ASP A 133 -14.87 11.50 4.08
C ASP A 133 -13.61 11.83 4.90
N ARG A 134 -13.10 10.86 5.66
CA ARG A 134 -11.82 10.98 6.37
C ARG A 134 -11.00 9.73 6.24
N PHE A 135 -9.70 9.93 6.38
CA PHE A 135 -8.71 8.88 6.25
C PHE A 135 -7.66 9.00 7.35
N LYS A 136 -7.20 7.84 7.85
CA LYS A 136 -6.11 7.72 8.82
C LYS A 136 -5.04 6.76 8.28
N ASN A 137 -3.82 7.27 8.20
CA ASN A 137 -2.60 6.47 7.98
C ASN A 137 -2.19 5.70 9.24
N ASP A 138 -1.41 4.63 9.08
CA ASP A 138 -0.88 3.83 10.18
C ASP A 138 0.26 4.49 10.97
N TRP A 139 0.73 5.67 10.56
CA TRP A 139 1.60 6.56 11.34
C TRP A 139 0.89 7.84 11.79
N SER A 140 -0.46 7.87 11.75
CA SER A 140 -1.26 8.99 12.25
C SER A 140 -2.14 8.57 13.43
N ARG A 141 -2.27 9.48 14.40
CA ARG A 141 -3.17 9.30 15.55
C ARG A 141 -4.64 9.47 15.17
N ASP A 142 -4.94 10.42 14.29
CA ASP A 142 -6.28 10.98 14.12
C ASP A 142 -6.81 10.81 12.69
N PHE A 143 -8.12 10.58 12.56
CA PHE A 143 -8.81 10.63 11.27
C PHE A 143 -8.90 12.06 10.76
N LYS A 144 -8.23 12.34 9.64
CA LYS A 144 -8.11 13.67 9.07
C LYS A 144 -8.92 13.81 7.78
N PRO A 145 -9.35 15.04 7.43
CA PRO A 145 -9.85 15.33 6.10
C PRO A 145 -8.87 14.83 5.03
N MET A 146 -9.41 14.34 3.92
CA MET A 146 -8.61 14.07 2.73
C MET A 146 -8.37 15.39 2.00
N THR A 147 -7.16 15.60 1.46
CA THR A 147 -6.78 16.89 0.86
C THR A 147 -6.00 16.70 -0.42
N THR A 148 -5.92 17.73 -1.26
CA THR A 148 -5.07 17.75 -2.46
C THR A 148 -3.58 17.99 -2.19
N ALA A 149 -3.17 18.12 -0.92
CA ALA A 149 -1.77 18.21 -0.52
C ALA A 149 -1.28 16.94 0.19
N TRP A 150 0.03 16.76 0.17
CA TRP A 150 0.76 15.75 0.93
C TRP A 150 0.57 15.96 2.44
N HIS A 151 0.64 14.89 3.25
CA HIS A 151 0.43 14.91 4.71
C HIS A 151 -0.89 15.53 5.22
N GLN A 152 -1.95 15.58 4.40
CA GLN A 152 -3.29 16.01 4.83
C GLN A 152 -3.29 17.41 5.49
N ASN A 153 -2.55 18.36 4.92
CA ASN A 153 -2.36 19.73 5.41
C ASN A 153 -1.64 19.89 6.77
N ASN A 154 -1.08 18.84 7.37
CA ASN A 154 -0.40 18.96 8.68
C ASN A 154 0.79 19.92 8.67
N ALA A 155 1.46 20.05 7.52
CA ALA A 155 2.62 20.90 7.35
C ALA A 155 2.28 22.30 6.83
N ALA A 156 0.99 22.59 6.58
CA ALA A 156 0.58 23.83 5.94
C ALA A 156 0.93 25.05 6.82
N GLY A 157 1.50 26.08 6.19
CA GLY A 157 1.95 27.29 6.87
C GLY A 157 3.38 27.22 7.43
N LEU A 158 4.01 26.05 7.45
CA LEU A 158 5.42 25.91 7.86
C LEU A 158 6.37 26.32 6.73
N ASP A 159 7.52 26.86 7.11
CA ASP A 159 8.61 27.19 6.20
C ASP A 159 9.52 25.98 5.97
N ASP A 160 9.55 25.49 4.74
CA ASP A 160 10.49 24.48 4.27
C ASP A 160 11.55 25.16 3.41
N ASN A 161 12.72 25.40 4.00
CA ASN A 161 13.88 25.98 3.32
C ASN A 161 13.57 27.28 2.57
N GLY A 162 12.86 28.22 3.24
CA GLY A 162 12.49 29.51 2.67
C GLY A 162 11.23 29.51 1.81
N LYS A 163 10.49 28.39 1.76
CA LYS A 163 9.20 28.27 1.07
C LYS A 163 8.10 27.88 2.06
N THR A 164 7.08 28.72 2.17
CA THR A 164 5.87 28.39 2.92
C THR A 164 5.09 27.26 2.23
N ILE A 165 4.85 26.18 2.96
CA ILE A 165 4.04 25.06 2.50
C ILE A 165 2.58 25.51 2.38
N LYS A 166 2.02 25.40 1.18
CA LYS A 166 0.63 25.77 0.90
C LYS A 166 -0.34 24.70 1.39
N ALA A 167 -1.48 25.12 1.91
CA ALA A 167 -2.60 24.21 2.20
C ALA A 167 -3.20 23.68 0.88
N GLY A 168 -3.44 22.39 0.82
CA GLY A 168 -4.27 21.74 -0.19
C GLY A 168 -5.75 21.96 0.08
N ALA A 169 -6.56 21.83 -0.98
CA ALA A 169 -8.00 21.87 -0.88
C ALA A 169 -8.55 20.57 -0.28
N ILE A 170 -9.70 20.63 0.39
CA ILE A 170 -10.35 19.46 0.96
C ILE A 170 -11.03 18.67 -0.16
N ILE A 171 -10.84 17.35 -0.15
CA ILE A 171 -11.59 16.40 -0.96
C ILE A 171 -12.73 15.90 -0.08
N ASP A 172 -13.95 16.36 -0.33
CA ASP A 172 -15.11 16.15 0.57
C ASP A 172 -15.37 14.69 0.89
N TYR A 173 -15.24 13.82 -0.12
CA TYR A 173 -15.37 12.39 0.04
C TYR A 173 -14.66 11.63 -1.09
N ILE A 174 -14.42 10.36 -0.84
CA ILE A 174 -14.17 9.35 -1.85
C ILE A 174 -15.36 8.41 -1.91
N HIS A 175 -15.65 7.88 -3.09
CA HIS A 175 -16.55 6.74 -3.24
C HIS A 175 -16.02 5.80 -4.31
N THR A 176 -16.40 4.54 -4.20
CA THR A 176 -15.93 3.49 -5.09
C THR A 176 -16.98 2.40 -5.21
N VAL A 177 -17.14 1.87 -6.42
CA VAL A 177 -18.03 0.77 -6.76
C VAL A 177 -17.21 -0.31 -7.46
N GLY A 178 -17.52 -1.58 -7.20
CA GLY A 178 -16.81 -2.70 -7.79
C GLY A 178 -17.71 -3.89 -8.08
N ALA A 179 -17.23 -4.77 -8.96
CA ALA A 179 -17.81 -6.07 -9.22
C ALA A 179 -16.70 -7.10 -9.30
N VAL A 180 -16.80 -8.15 -8.48
CA VAL A 180 -15.89 -9.29 -8.46
C VAL A 180 -16.66 -10.52 -8.88
N TYR A 181 -16.19 -11.25 -9.89
CA TYR A 181 -16.79 -12.49 -10.35
C TYR A 181 -15.80 -13.65 -10.26
N ASN A 182 -16.21 -14.74 -9.61
CA ASN A 182 -15.41 -15.95 -9.47
C ASN A 182 -15.85 -17.03 -10.47
N PHE A 183 -15.04 -17.29 -11.49
CA PHE A 183 -15.24 -18.36 -12.47
C PHE A 183 -14.69 -19.73 -12.03
N GLY A 184 -14.31 -19.90 -10.76
CA GLY A 184 -13.64 -21.09 -10.22
C GLY A 184 -12.14 -20.85 -10.09
N SER A 185 -11.37 -21.20 -11.14
CA SER A 185 -9.93 -20.96 -11.18
C SER A 185 -9.54 -19.54 -11.59
N THR A 186 -10.50 -18.73 -12.04
CA THR A 186 -10.28 -17.34 -12.49
C THR A 186 -11.16 -16.37 -11.70
N VAL A 187 -10.59 -15.27 -11.23
CA VAL A 187 -11.30 -14.15 -10.60
C VAL A 187 -11.14 -12.89 -11.46
N LEU A 188 -12.26 -12.25 -11.78
CA LEU A 188 -12.31 -10.93 -12.42
C LEU A 188 -12.75 -9.90 -11.39
N ASP A 189 -11.99 -8.82 -11.22
CA ASP A 189 -12.34 -7.66 -10.38
C ASP A 189 -12.31 -6.40 -11.26
N VAL A 190 -13.44 -5.72 -11.38
CA VAL A 190 -13.57 -4.42 -12.05
C VAL A 190 -14.09 -3.39 -11.07
N GLY A 191 -13.68 -2.13 -11.23
CA GLY A 191 -14.16 -1.07 -10.35
C GLY A 191 -13.97 0.33 -10.89
N TYR A 192 -14.69 1.27 -10.27
CA TYR A 192 -14.62 2.70 -10.53
C TYR A 192 -14.67 3.45 -9.21
N GLY A 193 -13.94 4.56 -9.10
CA GLY A 193 -14.02 5.43 -7.94
C GLY A 193 -13.67 6.87 -8.26
N GLU A 194 -14.13 7.78 -7.41
CA GLU A 194 -13.86 9.21 -7.49
C GLU A 194 -13.48 9.75 -6.12
N GLY A 195 -12.42 10.55 -6.06
CA GLY A 195 -12.23 11.54 -5.01
C GLY A 195 -12.85 12.84 -5.49
N LYS A 196 -13.88 13.31 -4.76
CA LYS A 196 -14.78 14.37 -5.19
C LYS A 196 -14.03 15.57 -5.78
N GLY A 197 -14.25 15.81 -7.08
CA GLY A 197 -13.66 16.96 -7.79
C GLY A 197 -12.15 16.90 -8.01
N TYR A 198 -11.45 15.84 -7.57
CA TYR A 198 -10.00 15.69 -7.67
C TYR A 198 -9.57 14.74 -8.79
N ARG A 199 -10.04 13.49 -8.77
CA ARG A 199 -9.60 12.43 -9.69
C ARG A 199 -10.59 11.28 -9.73
N ARG A 200 -10.71 10.67 -10.91
CA ARG A 200 -11.44 9.42 -11.14
C ARG A 200 -10.47 8.31 -11.50
N ASN A 201 -10.68 7.13 -10.92
CA ASN A 201 -9.94 5.92 -11.26
C ASN A 201 -10.92 4.86 -11.75
N TRP A 202 -10.45 3.97 -12.63
CA TRP A 202 -11.13 2.73 -12.99
C TRP A 202 -10.12 1.60 -13.08
N GLN A 203 -10.54 0.37 -12.76
CA GLN A 203 -9.65 -0.79 -12.75
C GLN A 203 -10.28 -2.01 -13.42
N ALA A 204 -9.41 -2.89 -13.90
CA ALA A 204 -9.72 -4.26 -14.24
C ALA A 204 -8.55 -5.15 -13.79
N GLN A 205 -8.86 -6.23 -13.09
CA GLN A 205 -7.90 -7.22 -12.64
C GLN A 205 -8.42 -8.61 -12.98
N VAL A 206 -7.55 -9.45 -13.54
CA VAL A 206 -7.81 -10.86 -13.76
C VAL A 206 -6.74 -11.65 -13.04
N GLU A 207 -7.15 -12.55 -12.16
CA GLU A 207 -6.26 -13.48 -11.49
C GLU A 207 -6.68 -14.91 -11.80
N ARG A 208 -5.72 -15.78 -12.07
CA ARG A 208 -5.96 -17.17 -12.43
C ARG A 208 -5.00 -18.08 -11.66
N HIS A 209 -5.53 -19.18 -11.14
CA HIS A 209 -4.77 -20.22 -10.43
C HIS A 209 -4.92 -21.56 -11.16
N ASP A 210 -3.82 -22.07 -11.69
CA ASP A 210 -3.78 -23.34 -12.41
C ASP A 210 -2.91 -24.36 -11.64
N THR A 211 -3.47 -25.53 -11.34
CA THR A 211 -2.70 -26.69 -10.88
C THR A 211 -2.23 -27.45 -12.12
N LEU A 212 -0.93 -27.37 -12.44
CA LEU A 212 -0.36 -27.97 -13.65
C LEU A 212 -0.04 -29.45 -13.44
N THR A 213 0.49 -29.78 -12.26
CA THR A 213 0.71 -31.15 -11.76
C THR A 213 0.38 -31.19 -10.27
N LYS A 214 0.61 -32.32 -9.59
CA LYS A 214 0.41 -32.42 -8.13
C LYS A 214 1.26 -31.40 -7.35
N ASP A 215 2.48 -31.16 -7.82
CA ASP A 215 3.49 -30.38 -7.08
C ASP A 215 3.82 -29.05 -7.79
N VAL A 216 3.26 -28.80 -8.98
CA VAL A 216 3.44 -27.56 -9.76
C VAL A 216 2.13 -26.78 -9.85
N SER A 217 2.15 -25.51 -9.45
CA SER A 217 1.04 -24.57 -9.67
C SER A 217 1.52 -23.24 -10.25
N LEU A 218 0.65 -22.60 -11.04
CA LEU A 218 0.89 -21.30 -11.65
C LEU A 218 -0.22 -20.33 -11.24
N GLN A 219 0.15 -19.22 -10.64
CA GLN A 219 -0.72 -18.06 -10.46
C GLN A 219 -0.35 -17.00 -11.50
N SER A 220 -1.34 -16.56 -12.28
CA SER A 220 -1.19 -15.46 -13.25
C SER A 220 -2.07 -14.29 -12.86
N LYS A 221 -1.55 -13.07 -12.96
CA LYS A 221 -2.29 -11.84 -12.66
C LYS A 221 -2.09 -10.81 -13.76
N LEU A 222 -3.17 -10.23 -14.27
CA LEU A 222 -3.20 -9.05 -15.11
C LEU A 222 -3.91 -7.94 -14.34
N PHE A 223 -3.30 -6.76 -14.24
CA PHE A 223 -3.89 -5.58 -13.63
C PHE A 223 -3.78 -4.40 -14.59
N TYR A 224 -4.91 -3.72 -14.78
CA TYR A 224 -4.98 -2.44 -15.46
C TYR A 224 -5.70 -1.45 -14.56
N GLN A 225 -5.15 -0.25 -14.43
CA GLN A 225 -5.84 0.87 -13.83
C GLN A 225 -5.68 2.08 -14.74
N GLY A 226 -6.79 2.74 -15.06
CA GLY A 226 -6.79 4.03 -15.71
C GLY A 226 -7.29 5.10 -14.76
N ALA A 227 -6.89 6.33 -15.02
CA ALA A 227 -7.31 7.44 -14.19
C ALA A 227 -7.28 8.78 -14.94
N ARG A 228 -8.02 9.75 -14.41
CA ARG A 228 -8.05 11.12 -14.94
C ARG A 228 -8.31 12.12 -13.83
N TYR A 229 -7.50 13.16 -13.75
CA TYR A 229 -7.73 14.28 -12.84
C TYR A 229 -8.96 15.10 -13.25
N ILE A 230 -9.56 15.78 -12.29
CA ILE A 230 -10.64 16.75 -12.47
C ILE A 230 -10.06 18.13 -12.15
N GLU A 231 -10.16 19.07 -13.08
CA GLU A 231 -9.46 20.37 -13.00
C GLU A 231 -9.82 21.18 -11.76
N ASP A 232 -11.12 21.18 -11.41
CA ASP A 232 -11.71 21.98 -10.34
C ASP A 232 -10.87 21.96 -9.05
N LEU A 233 -10.53 20.76 -8.56
CA LEU A 233 -9.79 20.60 -7.31
C LEU A 233 -8.32 20.24 -7.55
N SER A 234 -7.97 19.49 -8.60
CA SER A 234 -6.59 19.05 -8.85
C SER A 234 -5.66 20.18 -9.31
N LYS A 235 -6.21 21.24 -9.93
CA LYS A 235 -5.47 22.35 -10.56
C LYS A 235 -4.58 21.92 -11.74
N ILE A 236 -4.74 20.71 -12.24
CA ILE A 236 -4.11 20.24 -13.48
C ILE A 236 -5.01 20.67 -14.64
N LYS A 237 -4.48 21.49 -15.55
CA LYS A 237 -5.17 21.92 -16.77
C LYS A 237 -5.14 20.82 -17.84
N ASP A 238 -6.23 20.68 -18.56
CA ASP A 238 -6.45 19.73 -19.66
C ASP A 238 -5.93 18.32 -19.29
N PRO A 239 -6.42 17.71 -18.20
CA PRO A 239 -5.86 16.48 -17.66
C PRO A 239 -6.03 15.34 -18.67
N ALA A 240 -4.91 14.69 -18.98
CA ALA A 240 -4.87 13.52 -19.84
C ALA A 240 -5.29 12.28 -19.05
N THR A 241 -5.68 11.24 -19.78
CA THR A 241 -5.86 9.92 -19.18
C THR A 241 -4.49 9.33 -18.85
N GLU A 242 -4.33 8.95 -17.59
CA GLU A 242 -3.18 8.20 -17.09
C GLU A 242 -3.51 6.72 -17.00
N TYR A 243 -2.50 5.86 -17.03
CA TYR A 243 -2.71 4.43 -16.78
C TYR A 243 -1.51 3.73 -16.16
N TYR A 244 -1.79 2.59 -15.56
CA TYR A 244 -0.85 1.55 -15.17
C TYR A 244 -1.32 0.21 -15.72
N VAL A 245 -0.40 -0.59 -16.23
CA VAL A 245 -0.63 -1.99 -16.59
C VAL A 245 0.47 -2.85 -15.96
N GLY A 246 0.08 -3.99 -15.42
CA GLY A 246 0.99 -4.97 -14.85
C GLY A 246 0.56 -6.39 -15.18
N VAL A 247 1.53 -7.26 -15.51
CA VAL A 247 1.32 -8.70 -15.62
C VAL A 247 2.33 -9.42 -14.72
N GLY A 248 1.86 -10.41 -13.97
CA GLY A 248 2.68 -11.17 -13.02
C GLY A 248 2.39 -12.66 -13.07
N PHE A 249 3.43 -13.45 -12.80
CA PHE A 249 3.38 -14.90 -12.75
C PHE A 249 4.12 -15.40 -11.51
N ASN A 250 3.50 -16.27 -10.74
CA ASN A 250 4.15 -17.03 -9.67
C ASN A 250 4.05 -18.52 -10.00
N LEU A 251 5.18 -19.14 -10.31
CA LEU A 251 5.29 -20.59 -10.49
C LEU A 251 5.76 -21.19 -9.17
N SER A 252 4.98 -22.08 -8.59
CA SER A 252 5.35 -22.82 -7.39
C SER A 252 5.67 -24.27 -7.77
N HIS A 253 6.79 -24.78 -7.29
CA HIS A 253 7.17 -26.18 -7.38
C HIS A 253 7.82 -26.62 -6.07
N ASP A 254 7.22 -27.60 -5.39
CA ASP A 254 7.65 -28.05 -4.06
C ASP A 254 7.82 -26.86 -3.10
N ASN A 255 9.03 -26.68 -2.58
CA ASN A 255 9.38 -25.61 -1.65
C ASN A 255 9.89 -24.32 -2.33
N THR A 256 9.80 -24.22 -3.65
CA THR A 256 10.30 -23.07 -4.42
C THR A 256 9.17 -22.30 -5.09
N VAL A 257 9.24 -20.97 -5.05
CA VAL A 257 8.38 -20.07 -5.82
C VAL A 257 9.25 -19.16 -6.66
N TRP A 258 9.04 -19.17 -7.99
CA TRP A 258 9.60 -18.19 -8.91
C TRP A 258 8.56 -17.16 -9.27
N SER A 259 8.94 -15.89 -9.24
CA SER A 259 8.09 -14.75 -9.59
C SER A 259 8.67 -14.03 -10.80
N LEU A 260 7.81 -13.72 -11.77
CA LEU A 260 8.13 -12.87 -12.92
C LEU A 260 7.06 -11.79 -13.03
N GLY A 261 7.48 -10.54 -13.14
CA GLY A 261 6.59 -9.40 -13.25
C GLY A 261 7.02 -8.46 -14.36
N TYR A 262 6.04 -7.87 -15.04
CA TYR A 262 6.24 -6.74 -15.94
C TYR A 262 5.23 -5.64 -15.61
N SER A 263 5.64 -4.39 -15.68
CA SER A 263 4.73 -3.25 -15.57
C SER A 263 5.10 -2.12 -16.52
N GLN A 264 4.11 -1.28 -16.82
CA GLN A 264 4.26 -0.03 -17.53
C GLN A 264 3.26 0.99 -16.99
N ASN A 265 3.66 2.25 -16.95
CA ASN A 265 2.75 3.35 -16.65
C ASN A 265 2.88 4.52 -17.62
N TYR A 266 1.85 5.35 -17.64
CA TYR A 266 1.81 6.62 -18.36
C TYR A 266 1.10 7.64 -17.48
N ALA A 267 1.85 8.65 -17.02
CA ALA A 267 1.34 9.69 -16.14
C ALA A 267 1.83 11.08 -16.59
N PRO A 268 1.46 11.57 -17.80
CA PRO A 268 2.03 12.78 -18.42
C PRO A 268 1.84 14.08 -17.62
N ASN A 269 0.88 14.10 -16.69
CA ASN A 269 0.57 15.26 -15.87
C ASN A 269 1.36 15.31 -14.55
N THR A 270 1.83 14.17 -14.02
CA THR A 270 2.51 14.07 -12.71
C THR A 270 3.84 13.32 -12.77
N GLY A 271 4.67 13.44 -11.73
CA GLY A 271 5.98 12.77 -11.67
C GLY A 271 5.88 11.25 -11.64
N ASP A 272 4.81 10.73 -11.06
CA ASP A 272 4.49 9.31 -10.89
C ASP A 272 3.00 9.05 -11.11
N TYR A 273 2.67 7.79 -11.41
CA TYR A 273 1.29 7.34 -11.52
C TYR A 273 0.66 7.14 -10.13
N ASN A 274 -0.39 7.91 -9.84
CA ASN A 274 -1.11 7.82 -8.58
C ASN A 274 -2.26 6.80 -8.66
N PHE A 275 -2.14 5.71 -7.88
CA PHE A 275 -3.16 4.65 -7.77
C PHE A 275 -4.38 5.02 -6.94
N ARG A 276 -4.35 6.20 -6.32
CA ARG A 276 -5.24 6.58 -5.23
C ARG A 276 -6.28 7.60 -5.69
N LEU A 277 -7.34 7.75 -4.91
CA LEU A 277 -8.38 8.78 -5.12
C LEU A 277 -8.03 10.12 -4.44
N THR A 278 -6.90 10.19 -3.75
CA THR A 278 -6.31 11.41 -3.20
C THR A 278 -4.82 11.42 -3.56
N PRO A 279 -4.08 12.52 -3.35
CA PRO A 279 -2.65 12.56 -3.64
C PRO A 279 -1.82 11.57 -2.82
N TRP A 280 -2.30 11.12 -1.65
CA TRP A 280 -1.45 10.35 -0.75
C TRP A 280 -2.19 9.36 0.16
N ALA A 281 -1.59 8.17 0.25
CA ALA A 281 -1.76 7.08 1.22
C ALA A 281 -3.17 6.51 1.50
N ASN A 282 -4.23 7.12 0.98
CA ASN A 282 -5.62 6.67 1.19
C ASN A 282 -6.06 5.47 0.32
N SER A 283 -5.13 4.80 -0.36
CA SER A 283 -5.37 3.54 -1.03
C SER A 283 -4.01 2.91 -1.32
N ASP A 284 -3.93 1.60 -1.21
CA ASP A 284 -2.75 0.85 -1.58
C ASP A 284 -3.17 -0.42 -2.34
N LYS A 285 -2.90 -0.38 -3.64
CA LYS A 285 -3.08 -1.49 -4.57
C LYS A 285 -1.72 -2.08 -4.97
N ARG A 286 -0.69 -1.92 -4.12
CA ARG A 286 0.66 -2.43 -4.37
C ARG A 286 0.72 -3.94 -4.54
N ASP A 287 -0.19 -4.70 -3.96
CA ASP A 287 -0.27 -6.15 -4.17
C ASP A 287 -0.73 -6.55 -5.59
N TYR A 288 -1.16 -5.57 -6.39
CA TYR A 288 -1.44 -5.73 -7.83
C TYR A 288 -0.31 -5.21 -8.71
N GLN A 289 0.78 -4.71 -8.14
CA GLN A 289 1.95 -4.24 -8.86
C GLN A 289 3.01 -5.36 -8.90
N PRO A 290 3.16 -6.06 -10.04
CA PRO A 290 4.04 -7.22 -10.12
C PRO A 290 5.54 -6.86 -10.09
N THR A 291 5.87 -5.57 -10.21
CA THR A 291 7.26 -5.06 -10.20
C THR A 291 7.61 -4.31 -8.92
N LEU A 292 6.73 -4.32 -7.92
CA LEU A 292 6.98 -3.71 -6.63
C LEU A 292 8.28 -4.26 -6.01
N SER A 293 9.15 -3.36 -5.56
CA SER A 293 10.31 -3.69 -4.73
C SER A 293 10.15 -3.12 -3.32
N GLN A 294 11.07 -3.44 -2.41
CA GLN A 294 10.97 -2.93 -1.03
C GLN A 294 11.13 -1.41 -0.94
N LEU A 295 11.84 -0.82 -1.92
CA LEU A 295 12.21 0.59 -1.91
C LEU A 295 11.57 1.37 -3.05
N GLU A 296 10.95 0.74 -4.04
CA GLU A 296 10.39 1.42 -5.20
C GLU A 296 9.16 0.70 -5.79
N ASP A 297 8.14 1.49 -6.15
CA ASP A 297 6.90 1.02 -6.76
C ASP A 297 7.05 0.86 -8.29
N PHE A 298 8.09 1.47 -8.88
CA PHE A 298 8.35 1.53 -10.32
C PHE A 298 7.20 2.18 -11.11
N ASN A 299 6.50 3.10 -10.44
CA ASN A 299 5.35 3.83 -10.98
C ASN A 299 5.70 5.27 -11.40
N VAL A 300 6.98 5.67 -11.34
CA VAL A 300 7.46 6.93 -11.91
C VAL A 300 7.05 7.04 -13.38
N SER A 301 6.68 8.25 -13.80
CA SER A 301 6.09 8.49 -15.12
C SER A 301 6.90 7.84 -16.24
N GLY A 302 6.21 7.05 -17.05
CA GLY A 302 6.74 6.44 -18.27
C GLY A 302 7.54 5.17 -18.05
N ALA A 303 7.85 4.83 -16.79
CA ALA A 303 8.64 3.66 -16.48
C ALA A 303 7.99 2.39 -17.02
N ARG A 304 8.86 1.55 -17.58
CA ARG A 304 8.60 0.14 -17.87
C ARG A 304 9.52 -0.65 -16.97
N ALA A 305 9.03 -1.68 -16.32
CA ALA A 305 9.84 -2.46 -15.40
C ALA A 305 9.63 -3.95 -15.60
N VAL A 306 10.68 -4.72 -15.32
CA VAL A 306 10.65 -6.17 -15.20
C VAL A 306 11.22 -6.57 -13.85
N ARG A 307 10.58 -7.54 -13.21
CA ARG A 307 11.02 -8.11 -11.93
C ARG A 307 11.15 -9.61 -12.06
N PHE A 308 12.24 -10.16 -11.54
CA PHE A 308 12.41 -11.58 -11.35
C PHE A 308 12.81 -11.87 -9.91
N GLY A 309 12.19 -12.87 -9.30
CA GLY A 309 12.49 -13.26 -7.93
C GLY A 309 12.31 -14.75 -7.69
N VAL A 310 12.97 -15.24 -6.66
CA VAL A 310 12.87 -16.63 -6.19
C VAL A 310 12.79 -16.64 -4.67
N SER A 311 11.95 -17.51 -4.12
CA SER A 311 11.95 -17.84 -2.68
C SER A 311 11.96 -19.35 -2.49
N TYR A 312 12.73 -19.81 -1.51
CA TYR A 312 12.90 -21.21 -1.16
C TYR A 312 12.65 -21.43 0.33
N ASN A 313 11.74 -22.36 0.64
CA ASN A 313 11.55 -22.90 1.98
C ASN A 313 12.47 -24.10 2.19
N PHE A 314 13.13 -24.19 3.33
CA PHE A 314 14.16 -25.19 3.58
C PHE A 314 13.61 -26.52 4.14
N ALA A 315 12.34 -26.84 3.90
CA ALA A 315 11.71 -28.08 4.37
C ALA A 315 12.44 -29.35 3.88
N ASP A 316 12.95 -29.38 2.65
CA ASP A 316 13.74 -30.53 2.14
C ASP A 316 15.05 -30.75 2.92
N LEU A 317 15.50 -29.73 3.65
CA LEU A 317 16.69 -29.73 4.49
C LEU A 317 16.35 -29.86 5.98
N ASN A 318 15.11 -30.28 6.31
CA ASN A 318 14.57 -30.36 7.67
C ASN A 318 14.60 -29.02 8.43
N LEU A 319 14.43 -27.90 7.71
CA LEU A 319 14.29 -26.56 8.28
C LEU A 319 13.03 -25.86 7.71
N PRO A 320 11.83 -26.44 7.88
CA PRO A 320 10.59 -25.88 7.33
C PRO A 320 10.24 -24.48 7.87
N GLU A 321 10.83 -24.09 9.00
CA GLU A 321 10.68 -22.77 9.63
C GLU A 321 11.41 -21.66 8.88
N LEU A 322 12.39 -22.00 8.03
CA LEU A 322 13.24 -21.04 7.33
C LEU A 322 12.81 -20.87 5.88
N THR A 323 12.64 -19.62 5.46
CA THR A 323 12.46 -19.25 4.05
C THR A 323 13.42 -18.12 3.70
N LEU A 324 14.17 -18.31 2.61
CA LEU A 324 15.00 -17.26 2.02
C LEU A 324 14.45 -16.87 0.66
N GLY A 325 14.63 -15.62 0.27
CA GLY A 325 14.25 -15.17 -1.05
C GLY A 325 15.05 -13.96 -1.51
N GLY A 326 15.11 -13.78 -2.82
CA GLY A 326 15.77 -12.66 -3.46
C GLY A 326 15.09 -12.28 -4.76
N ALA A 327 15.14 -11.00 -5.11
CA ALA A 327 14.57 -10.51 -6.36
C ALA A 327 15.32 -9.29 -6.88
N GLY A 328 15.36 -9.17 -8.20
CA GLY A 328 15.86 -8.00 -8.92
C GLY A 328 14.75 -7.36 -9.74
N THR A 329 14.68 -6.03 -9.73
CA THR A 329 13.81 -5.25 -10.62
C THR A 329 14.66 -4.30 -11.43
N TYR A 330 14.43 -4.24 -12.74
CA TYR A 330 15.03 -3.28 -13.65
C TYR A 330 13.93 -2.46 -14.33
N GLY A 331 14.09 -1.14 -14.29
CA GLY A 331 13.20 -0.17 -14.89
C GLY A 331 13.92 0.69 -15.93
N TRP A 332 13.27 0.92 -17.06
CA TRP A 332 13.77 1.77 -18.15
C TRP A 332 12.67 2.71 -18.63
N HIS A 333 13.04 3.65 -19.52
CA HIS A 333 12.13 4.68 -20.02
C HIS A 333 11.56 5.54 -18.87
N VAL A 334 12.40 5.81 -17.87
CA VAL A 334 12.05 6.62 -16.70
C VAL A 334 12.21 8.09 -17.06
N VAL A 335 11.29 8.94 -16.62
CA VAL A 335 11.40 10.39 -16.84
C VAL A 335 12.69 10.95 -16.22
N SER A 336 13.44 11.75 -16.97
CA SER A 336 14.70 12.32 -16.50
C SER A 336 14.48 13.42 -15.45
N ASP A 337 13.43 14.23 -15.66
CA ASP A 337 13.10 15.37 -14.81
C ASP A 337 11.60 15.38 -14.48
N VAL A 338 11.25 15.01 -13.24
CA VAL A 338 9.86 14.97 -12.77
C VAL A 338 9.21 16.34 -12.64
N SER A 339 10.00 17.44 -12.70
CA SER A 339 9.46 18.80 -12.74
C SER A 339 8.90 19.19 -14.11
N LYS A 340 9.18 18.41 -15.16
CA LYS A 340 8.64 18.61 -16.51
C LYS A 340 7.36 17.81 -16.72
N THR A 341 6.50 18.27 -17.62
CA THR A 341 5.21 17.64 -17.97
C THR A 341 5.02 17.59 -19.48
N GLY A 342 4.16 16.68 -19.95
CA GLY A 342 3.78 16.60 -21.37
C GLY A 342 4.97 16.45 -22.32
N SER A 343 4.98 17.25 -23.39
CA SER A 343 6.01 17.21 -24.45
C SER A 343 7.40 17.67 -24.01
N ALA A 344 7.53 18.34 -22.85
CA ALA A 344 8.82 18.77 -22.31
C ALA A 344 9.60 17.62 -21.64
N ARG A 345 9.00 16.43 -21.50
CA ARG A 345 9.62 15.27 -20.87
C ARG A 345 10.61 14.56 -21.78
N LYS A 346 11.66 14.06 -21.15
CA LYS A 346 12.60 13.09 -21.70
C LYS A 346 12.52 11.81 -20.85
N TYR A 347 12.76 10.67 -21.47
CA TYR A 347 12.62 9.34 -20.87
C TYR A 347 13.87 8.49 -21.13
N ASP A 348 15.01 8.96 -20.62
CA ASP A 348 16.33 8.32 -20.73
C ASP A 348 16.79 7.66 -19.42
N GLY A 349 16.07 7.92 -18.31
CA GLY A 349 16.40 7.40 -16.99
C GLY A 349 16.20 5.89 -16.87
N ASN A 350 16.96 5.32 -15.93
CA ASN A 350 16.86 3.91 -15.55
C ASN A 350 16.84 3.76 -14.04
N MET A 351 16.27 2.64 -13.57
CA MET A 351 16.20 2.29 -12.16
C MET A 351 16.53 0.81 -11.98
N VAL A 352 17.22 0.47 -10.90
CA VAL A 352 17.46 -0.92 -10.50
C VAL A 352 17.24 -1.07 -9.01
N SER A 353 16.62 -2.19 -8.61
CA SER A 353 16.51 -2.56 -7.20
C SER A 353 16.84 -4.03 -6.99
N PHE A 354 17.44 -4.33 -5.84
CA PHE A 354 17.65 -5.69 -5.37
C PHE A 354 17.05 -5.83 -3.98
N ASP A 355 16.23 -6.85 -3.80
CA ASP A 355 15.55 -7.16 -2.55
C ASP A 355 16.03 -8.53 -2.06
N LEU A 356 16.36 -8.62 -0.78
CA LEU A 356 16.61 -9.88 -0.09
C LEU A 356 15.62 -10.05 1.05
N SER A 357 15.30 -11.30 1.36
CA SER A 357 14.45 -11.64 2.49
C SER A 357 14.93 -12.93 3.17
N ALA A 358 14.93 -12.90 4.49
CA ALA A 358 15.08 -14.08 5.33
C ALA A 358 13.97 -14.07 6.37
N ARG A 359 13.22 -15.17 6.48
CA ARG A 359 12.11 -15.33 7.42
C ARG A 359 12.29 -16.61 8.21
N TYR A 360 12.15 -16.52 9.52
CA TYR A 360 12.17 -17.67 10.43
C TYR A 360 10.97 -17.61 11.37
N LEU A 361 10.20 -18.68 11.47
CA LEU A 361 9.07 -18.81 12.39
C LEU A 361 9.28 -19.97 13.34
N VAL A 362 9.39 -19.70 14.63
CA VAL A 362 9.53 -20.75 15.65
C VAL A 362 8.25 -21.60 15.69
N ALA A 363 8.34 -22.86 15.27
CA ALA A 363 7.19 -23.74 15.12
C ALA A 363 6.76 -24.44 16.44
N ASP A 364 7.68 -24.64 17.38
CA ASP A 364 7.44 -25.40 18.61
C ASP A 364 8.25 -24.89 19.82
N GLY A 365 7.94 -25.40 21.01
CA GLY A 365 8.57 -25.04 22.27
C GLY A 365 8.04 -23.74 22.89
N MET A 366 8.74 -23.24 23.92
CA MET A 366 8.29 -22.07 24.70
C MET A 366 8.22 -20.76 23.88
N ALA A 367 8.95 -20.68 22.77
CA ALA A 367 8.97 -19.52 21.88
C ALA A 367 8.10 -19.71 20.62
N LYS A 368 7.26 -20.75 20.57
CA LYS A 368 6.35 -21.01 19.45
C LYS A 368 5.54 -19.77 19.08
N GLY A 369 5.54 -19.41 17.81
CA GLY A 369 4.86 -18.21 17.28
C GLY A 369 5.76 -16.98 17.20
N LEU A 370 6.99 -17.02 17.73
CA LEU A 370 7.98 -15.96 17.53
C LEU A 370 8.49 -16.00 16.09
N SER A 371 8.54 -14.84 15.46
CA SER A 371 8.97 -14.67 14.07
C SER A 371 10.09 -13.66 13.95
N PHE A 372 11.00 -13.93 13.02
CA PHE A 372 12.11 -13.05 12.66
C PHE A 372 12.07 -12.82 11.16
N THR A 373 12.13 -11.57 10.74
CA THR A 373 12.15 -11.19 9.33
C THR A 373 13.24 -10.15 9.10
N LEU A 374 14.17 -10.46 8.19
CA LEU A 374 15.24 -9.56 7.75
C LEU A 374 15.02 -9.22 6.29
N LEU A 375 15.00 -7.92 5.96
CA LEU A 375 14.70 -7.40 4.63
C LEU A 375 15.74 -6.34 4.23
N PRO A 376 16.90 -6.75 3.68
CA PRO A 376 17.85 -5.85 3.04
C PRO A 376 17.36 -5.47 1.64
N ALA A 377 17.56 -4.21 1.26
CA ALA A 377 17.22 -3.71 -0.07
C ALA A 377 18.19 -2.65 -0.58
N LEU A 378 18.33 -2.63 -1.90
CA LEU A 378 19.13 -1.69 -2.67
C LEU A 378 18.24 -1.03 -3.72
N PHE A 379 18.39 0.28 -3.90
CA PHE A 379 17.81 1.01 -5.02
C PHE A 379 18.84 1.96 -5.62
N ARG A 380 18.92 1.98 -6.95
CA ARG A 380 19.74 2.93 -7.71
C ARG A 380 18.94 3.52 -8.86
N ALA A 381 19.16 4.80 -9.13
CA ALA A 381 18.61 5.49 -10.29
C ALA A 381 19.72 6.21 -11.07
N THR A 382 19.67 6.14 -12.40
CA THR A 382 20.59 6.89 -13.28
C THR A 382 19.78 7.75 -14.23
N ASP A 383 20.32 8.92 -14.58
CA ASP A 383 19.73 9.86 -15.54
C ASP A 383 18.28 10.26 -15.21
N SER A 384 17.92 10.26 -13.92
CA SER A 384 16.63 10.71 -13.42
C SER A 384 16.79 11.42 -12.08
N ASN A 385 16.04 12.51 -11.87
CA ASN A 385 15.94 13.20 -10.58
C ASN A 385 14.75 12.72 -9.72
N TYR A 386 14.04 11.67 -10.13
CA TYR A 386 12.85 11.18 -9.43
C TYR A 386 13.16 10.77 -7.99
N LYS A 387 14.26 10.03 -7.79
CA LYS A 387 14.61 9.46 -6.49
C LYS A 387 16.10 9.23 -6.37
N THR A 388 16.64 9.52 -5.20
CA THR A 388 18.05 9.30 -4.90
C THR A 388 18.33 7.84 -4.58
N ASP A 389 19.58 7.42 -4.79
CA ASP A 389 20.07 6.11 -4.38
C ASP A 389 19.81 5.83 -2.90
N ARG A 390 19.41 4.59 -2.60
CA ARG A 390 19.09 4.17 -1.23
C ARG A 390 19.55 2.75 -0.95
N ASN A 391 19.99 2.54 0.29
CA ASN A 391 20.17 1.23 0.90
C ASN A 391 19.26 1.20 2.13
N ASP A 392 18.67 0.06 2.42
CA ASP A 392 17.76 -0.11 3.55
C ASP A 392 17.90 -1.50 4.14
N VAL A 393 17.73 -1.62 5.46
CA VAL A 393 17.66 -2.90 6.14
C VAL A 393 16.55 -2.80 7.17
N LYS A 394 15.54 -3.67 7.05
CA LYS A 394 14.49 -3.82 8.06
C LYS A 394 14.68 -5.12 8.80
N PHE A 395 14.68 -5.07 10.12
CA PHE A 395 14.65 -6.25 10.97
C PHE A 395 13.40 -6.19 11.84
N ILE A 396 12.54 -7.20 11.69
CA ILE A 396 11.23 -7.25 12.32
C ILE A 396 11.18 -8.51 13.17
N VAL A 397 10.85 -8.33 14.44
CA VAL A 397 10.57 -9.43 15.38
C VAL A 397 9.10 -9.33 15.74
N GLY A 398 8.35 -10.40 15.47
CA GLY A 398 6.91 -10.43 15.67
C GLY A 398 6.50 -11.60 16.55
N TYR A 399 5.51 -11.37 17.41
CA TYR A 399 4.86 -12.41 18.19
C TYR A 399 3.37 -12.11 18.26
N SER A 400 2.53 -13.11 17.97
CA SER A 400 1.08 -13.01 18.08
C SER A 400 0.54 -14.15 18.94
N ILE A 401 -0.42 -13.81 19.80
CA ILE A 401 -1.15 -14.78 20.61
C ILE A 401 -2.63 -14.62 20.25
N ASN A 402 -3.30 -15.74 19.99
CA ASN A 402 -4.76 -15.74 20.00
C ASN A 402 -5.26 -15.93 21.44
N ILE A 403 -6.04 -14.97 21.92
CA ILE A 403 -6.59 -15.00 23.29
C ILE A 403 -7.89 -15.81 23.33
N PHE A 404 -8.66 -15.85 22.24
CA PHE A 404 -9.99 -16.49 22.18
C PHE A 404 -10.25 -17.26 20.89
#